data_AF-A0A1M4WXY4-F1
#
_entry.id   AF-A0A1M4WXY4-F1
#
_cell.length_a   1.000
_cell.length_b   1.000
_cell.length_c   1.000
_cell.angle_alpha   90.00
_cell.angle_beta   90.00
_cell.angle_gamma   90.00
#
_symmetry.space_group_name_H-M   'P 1'
#
loop_
_entity.id
_entity.type
_entity.pdbx_description
1 polymer ?
#
loop_
_entity_poly.entity_id
_entity_poly.type
_entity_poly.pdbx_seq_one_letter_code
_entity_poly.pdbx_strand_id
1 'polypeptide(L)'
;MLHRIGAILAILASLWALIASGISLYLGTDVGLQNDPTEQTVAGLGWWEAGIALVALGVAAATLVAKSPYMGLALAAVGAIGVFISSSSNIAFMATVAVGGFMAFMGRRHARRHHGKELP
;
A
#
# COMPACT_ATOMS: atom_id res chain seq x y z
N MET A 1 -20.24 -1.96 -5.18
CA MET A 1 -19.36 -3.08 -4.79
C MET A 1 -17.88 -2.81 -5.03
N LEU A 2 -17.50 -2.08 -6.08
CA LEU A 2 -16.10 -1.75 -6.44
C LEU A 2 -15.24 -1.20 -5.28
N HIS A 3 -15.83 -0.41 -4.39
CA HIS A 3 -15.12 0.11 -3.22
C HIS A 3 -14.53 -0.99 -2.32
N ARG A 4 -15.33 -2.02 -2.00
CA ARG A 4 -14.91 -3.11 -1.11
C ARG A 4 -13.83 -3.96 -1.77
N ILE A 5 -13.95 -4.20 -3.07
CA ILE A 5 -12.97 -4.93 -3.87
C ILE A 5 -11.61 -4.22 -3.84
N GLY A 6 -11.59 -2.91 -4.09
CA GLY A 6 -10.34 -2.13 -4.05
C GLY A 6 -9.66 -2.14 -2.68
N ALA A 7 -10.43 -2.04 -1.59
CA ALA A 7 -9.90 -2.10 -0.23
C ALA A 7 -9.37 -3.51 0.12
N ILE A 8 -10.05 -4.58 -0.28
CA ILE A 8 -9.59 -5.96 -0.05
C ILE A 8 -8.29 -6.23 -0.82
N LEU A 9 -8.20 -5.80 -2.08
CA LEU A 9 -6.97 -5.92 -2.87
C LEU A 9 -5.81 -5.17 -2.21
N ALA A 10 -6.04 -3.96 -1.71
CA ALA A 10 -5.03 -3.20 -1.00
C ALA A 10 -4.60 -3.86 0.32
N ILE A 11 -5.50 -4.51 1.06
CA ILE A 11 -5.16 -5.30 2.26
C ILE A 11 -4.27 -6.48 1.87
N LEU A 12 -4.67 -7.27 0.88
CA LEU A 12 -3.90 -8.42 0.42
C LEU A 12 -2.50 -8.00 -0.06
N ALA A 13 -2.41 -6.92 -0.83
CA ALA A 13 -1.15 -6.39 -1.31
C ALA A 13 -0.27 -5.87 -0.16
N SER A 14 -0.84 -5.19 0.84
CA SER A 14 -0.10 -4.70 2.01
C SER A 14 0.42 -5.86 2.88
N LEU A 15 -0.37 -6.93 3.03
CA LEU A 15 0.07 -8.14 3.73
C LEU A 15 1.23 -8.83 3.01
N TRP A 16 1.16 -8.94 1.68
CA TRP A 16 2.26 -9.47 0.89
C TRP A 16 3.52 -8.60 0.98
N ALA A 17 3.37 -7.28 0.94
CA ALA A 17 4.50 -6.36 1.15
C ALA A 17 5.13 -6.51 2.54
N LEU A 18 4.34 -6.75 3.59
CA LEU A 18 4.86 -7.02 4.94
C LEU A 18 5.65 -8.34 4.99
N ILE A 19 5.15 -9.39 4.34
CA ILE A 19 5.84 -10.67 4.25
C ILE A 19 7.15 -10.51 3.47
N ALA A 20 7.13 -9.84 2.32
CA ALA A 20 8.34 -9.59 1.51
C ALA A 20 9.37 -8.72 2.27
N SER A 21 8.92 -7.68 2.97
CA SER A 21 9.78 -6.87 3.86
C SER A 21 10.37 -7.70 4.99
N GLY A 22 9.55 -8.55 5.62
CA GLY A 22 9.96 -9.43 6.71
C GLY A 22 10.97 -10.50 6.26
N ILE A 23 10.78 -11.08 5.07
CA ILE A 23 11.74 -12.01 4.47
C ILE A 23 13.06 -11.30 4.17
N SER A 24 13.01 -10.07 3.65
CA SER A 24 14.21 -9.27 3.37
C SER A 24 14.97 -8.91 4.64
N LEU A 25 14.26 -8.55 5.71
CA LEU A 25 14.81 -8.31 7.05
C LEU A 25 15.39 -9.59 7.69
N TYR A 26 14.74 -10.74 7.49
CA TYR A 26 15.14 -12.02 8.07
C TYR A 26 16.35 -12.64 7.36
N LEU A 27 16.39 -12.58 6.03
CA LEU A 27 17.48 -13.16 5.25
C LEU A 27 18.75 -12.29 5.27
N GLY A 28 18.66 -11.02 5.67
CA GLY A 28 19.81 -10.11 5.69
C GLY A 28 20.43 -9.90 4.30
N THR A 29 19.69 -10.23 3.24
CA THR A 29 20.17 -10.29 1.87
C THR A 29 19.71 -9.09 1.07
N ASP A 30 20.64 -8.18 0.81
CA ASP A 30 20.87 -7.75 -0.57
C ASP A 30 21.74 -8.83 -1.24
N VAL A 31 21.14 -9.76 -1.99
CA VAL A 31 21.92 -10.53 -2.97
C VAL A 31 22.11 -9.63 -4.19
N GLY A 32 23.14 -8.79 -4.16
CA GLY A 32 23.54 -8.01 -5.33
C GLY A 32 24.54 -6.89 -5.03
N LEU A 33 25.79 -7.12 -5.45
CA LEU A 33 26.82 -6.10 -5.72
C LEU A 33 27.45 -5.41 -4.51
N GLN A 34 28.29 -6.17 -3.81
CA GLN A 34 29.39 -5.61 -3.03
C GLN A 34 30.58 -5.39 -3.97
N ASN A 35 30.88 -4.13 -4.33
CA ASN A 35 32.15 -3.77 -4.99
C ASN A 35 32.69 -2.36 -4.65
N ASP A 36 32.00 -1.52 -3.85
CA ASP A 36 32.58 -0.28 -3.28
C ASP A 36 31.99 0.07 -1.89
N PRO A 37 32.79 0.61 -0.94
CA PRO A 37 32.57 0.43 0.51
C PRO A 37 32.19 1.72 1.28
N THR A 38 31.71 2.77 0.60
CA THR A 38 31.32 4.05 1.24
C THR A 38 29.87 4.43 0.89
N GLU A 39 29.00 4.36 1.91
CA GLU A 39 27.80 5.22 2.06
C GLU A 39 26.44 4.85 1.43
N GLN A 40 26.00 3.58 1.46
CA GLN A 40 24.55 3.29 1.45
C GLN A 40 24.14 2.27 2.52
N THR A 41 24.23 2.71 3.77
CA THR A 41 23.20 2.58 4.81
C THR A 41 22.34 1.30 4.82
N VAL A 42 22.99 0.15 5.05
CA VAL A 42 22.41 -1.21 5.18
C VAL A 42 21.54 -1.40 6.46
N ALA A 43 21.06 -0.33 7.11
CA ALA A 43 20.26 -0.43 8.34
C ALA A 43 18.86 0.22 8.25
N GLY A 44 18.51 0.90 7.15
CA GLY A 44 17.32 1.76 7.11
C GLY A 44 16.18 1.32 6.18
N LEU A 45 16.47 0.61 5.09
CA LEU A 45 15.49 0.41 4.01
C LEU A 45 14.38 -0.60 4.36
N GLY A 46 14.72 -1.77 4.93
CA GLY A 46 13.71 -2.81 5.24
C GLY A 46 12.70 -2.41 6.32
N TRP A 47 13.12 -1.63 7.32
CA TRP A 47 12.22 -1.11 8.37
C TRP A 47 11.26 -0.05 7.85
N TRP A 48 11.72 0.77 6.91
CA TRP A 48 10.89 1.79 6.30
C TRP A 48 9.82 1.20 5.38
N GLU A 49 10.18 0.18 4.60
CA GLU A 49 9.24 -0.58 3.77
C GLU A 49 8.17 -1.27 4.61
N ALA A 50 8.58 -1.94 5.70
CA ALA A 50 7.65 -2.55 6.65
C ALA A 50 6.73 -1.49 7.29
N GLY A 51 7.27 -0.32 7.66
CA GLY A 51 6.51 0.80 8.20
C GLY A 51 5.44 1.31 7.24
N ILE A 52 5.79 1.54 5.97
CA ILE A 52 4.83 1.97 4.95
C ILE A 52 3.78 0.89 4.70
N ALA A 53 4.16 -0.38 4.65
CA ALA A 53 3.22 -1.48 4.46
C ALA A 53 2.22 -1.61 5.63
N LEU A 54 2.65 -1.36 6.87
CA LEU A 54 1.77 -1.29 8.04
C LEU A 54 0.80 -0.11 7.94
N VAL A 55 1.28 1.06 7.54
CA VAL A 55 0.43 2.24 7.32
C VAL A 55 -0.60 1.97 6.22
N ALA A 56 -0.17 1.39 5.10
CA ALA A 56 -1.05 0.98 4.00
C ALA A 56 -2.13 0.02 4.46
N LEU A 57 -1.77 -1.01 5.25
CA LEU A 57 -2.71 -1.95 5.83
C LEU A 57 -3.73 -1.28 6.75
N GLY A 58 -3.26 -0.39 7.65
CA GLY A 58 -4.12 0.36 8.56
C GLY A 58 -5.11 1.27 7.83
N VAL A 59 -4.63 2.00 6.81
CA VAL A 59 -5.47 2.86 5.98
C VAL A 59 -6.45 2.03 5.13
N ALA A 60 -6.04 0.86 4.64
CA ALA A 60 -6.91 -0.05 3.88
C ALA A 60 -8.03 -0.62 4.75
N ALA A 61 -7.72 -1.04 5.98
CA ALA A 61 -8.71 -1.49 6.96
C ALA A 61 -9.68 -0.35 7.34
N ALA A 62 -9.16 0.84 7.61
CA ALA A 62 -9.99 2.02 7.88
C ALA A 62 -10.86 2.39 6.66
N THR A 63 -10.37 2.15 5.44
CA THR A 63 -11.14 2.36 4.21
C THR A 63 -12.33 1.42 4.12
N LEU A 64 -12.34 0.24 4.74
CA LEU A 64 -13.54 -0.63 4.77
C LEU A 64 -14.67 -0.07 5.63
N VAL A 65 -14.34 0.62 6.72
CA VAL A 65 -15.32 1.07 7.74
C VAL A 65 -15.74 2.53 7.55
N ALA A 66 -14.82 3.40 7.15
CA ALA A 66 -15.10 4.82 6.99
C ALA A 66 -16.19 5.05 5.93
N LYS A 67 -17.02 6.08 6.02
CA LYS A 67 -17.99 6.45 4.95
C LYS A 67 -17.41 7.43 3.90
N SER A 68 -16.20 7.93 4.14
CA SER A 68 -15.56 9.00 3.36
C SER A 68 -14.81 8.49 2.12
N PRO A 69 -14.99 9.07 0.92
CA PRO A 69 -14.23 8.70 -0.27
C PRO A 69 -12.73 9.02 -0.12
N TYR A 70 -12.38 10.04 0.68
CA TYR A 70 -11.00 10.50 0.87
C TYR A 70 -10.09 9.43 1.47
N MET A 71 -10.64 8.42 2.16
CA MET A 71 -9.85 7.28 2.66
C MET A 71 -9.26 6.43 1.53
N GLY A 72 -10.01 6.23 0.43
CA GLY A 72 -9.48 5.55 -0.75
C GLY A 72 -8.38 6.36 -1.44
N LEU A 73 -8.51 7.69 -1.46
CA LEU A 73 -7.48 8.58 -2.00
C LEU A 73 -6.21 8.55 -1.13
N ALA A 74 -6.35 8.58 0.19
CA ALA A 74 -5.25 8.45 1.13
C ALA A 74 -4.53 7.11 0.96
N LEU A 75 -5.27 6.01 0.80
CA LEU A 75 -4.71 4.69 0.51
C LEU A 75 -3.92 4.68 -0.81
N ALA A 76 -4.46 5.32 -1.85
CA ALA A 76 -3.79 5.43 -3.14
C ALA A 76 -2.47 6.22 -3.03
N ALA A 77 -2.48 7.32 -2.27
CA ALA A 77 -1.30 8.14 -2.01
C ALA A 77 -0.24 7.37 -1.21
N VAL A 78 -0.64 6.62 -0.17
CA VAL A 78 0.29 5.77 0.61
C VAL A 78 0.91 4.69 -0.28
N GLY A 79 0.11 4.03 -1.12
CA GLY A 79 0.63 3.06 -2.09
C GLY A 79 1.62 3.68 -3.08
N ALA A 80 1.31 4.87 -3.61
CA ALA A 80 2.21 5.58 -4.52
C ALA A 80 3.52 6.00 -3.84
N ILE A 81 3.46 6.51 -2.61
CA ILE A 81 4.64 6.82 -1.80
C ILE A 81 5.47 5.55 -1.55
N GLY A 82 4.81 4.43 -1.24
CA GLY A 82 5.44 3.13 -1.11
C GLY A 82 6.20 2.71 -2.36
N VAL A 83 5.65 2.93 -3.56
CA VAL A 83 6.35 2.63 -4.83
C VAL A 83 7.66 3.40 -4.97
N PHE A 84 7.71 4.67 -4.58
CA PHE A 84 8.93 5.48 -4.73
C PHE A 84 10.03 5.16 -3.72
N ILE A 85 9.66 4.59 -2.57
CA ILE A 85 10.59 4.36 -1.47
C ILE A 85 10.93 2.86 -1.31
N SER A 86 10.14 1.96 -1.88
CA SER A 86 10.38 0.52 -1.83
C SER A 86 11.41 0.05 -2.87
N SER A 87 12.15 -0.98 -2.49
CA SER A 87 12.99 -1.82 -3.33
C SER A 87 12.17 -2.54 -4.42
N SER A 88 12.87 -3.03 -5.45
CA SER A 88 12.28 -3.64 -6.66
C SER A 88 11.27 -4.75 -6.37
N SER A 89 11.42 -5.51 -5.28
CA SER A 89 10.52 -6.58 -4.87
C SER A 89 9.19 -6.09 -4.28
N ASN A 90 9.19 -4.93 -3.62
CA ASN A 90 8.01 -4.37 -2.94
C ASN A 90 7.22 -3.36 -3.78
N ILE A 91 7.82 -2.84 -4.86
CA ILE A 91 7.17 -1.92 -5.81
C ILE A 91 5.87 -2.50 -6.36
N ALA A 92 5.84 -3.77 -6.76
CA ALA A 92 4.65 -4.38 -7.35
C ALA A 92 3.47 -4.43 -6.36
N PHE A 93 3.75 -4.72 -5.09
CA PHE A 93 2.74 -4.75 -4.04
C PHE A 93 2.25 -3.33 -3.71
N MET A 94 3.15 -2.36 -3.60
CA MET A 94 2.78 -0.96 -3.35
C MET A 94 2.00 -0.34 -4.51
N ALA A 95 2.33 -0.69 -5.76
CA ALA A 95 1.55 -0.30 -6.92
C ALA A 95 0.13 -0.89 -6.87
N THR A 96 0.01 -2.14 -6.41
CA THR A 96 -1.29 -2.79 -6.21
C THR A 96 -2.10 -2.11 -5.10
N VAL A 97 -1.45 -1.65 -4.01
CA VAL A 97 -2.08 -0.81 -2.99
C VAL A 97 -2.57 0.50 -3.59
N ALA A 98 -1.77 1.16 -4.44
CA ALA A 98 -2.13 2.41 -5.08
C ALA A 98 -3.38 2.25 -5.97
N VAL A 99 -3.39 1.20 -6.80
CA VAL A 99 -4.52 0.83 -7.66
C VAL A 99 -5.75 0.47 -6.83
N GLY A 100 -5.60 -0.34 -5.78
CA GLY A 100 -6.68 -0.71 -4.86
C GLY A 100 -7.30 0.51 -4.17
N GLY A 101 -6.47 1.44 -3.71
CA GLY A 101 -6.91 2.74 -3.17
C GLY A 101 -7.67 3.58 -4.18
N PHE A 102 -7.17 3.67 -5.41
CA PHE A 102 -7.83 4.41 -6.49
C PHE A 102 -9.19 3.80 -6.86
N MET A 103 -9.28 2.47 -6.95
CA MET A 103 -10.54 1.75 -7.15
C MET A 103 -11.50 1.97 -5.98
N ALA A 104 -10.99 2.02 -4.74
CA ALA A 104 -11.79 2.32 -3.55
C ALA A 104 -12.37 3.74 -3.59
N PHE A 105 -11.58 4.73 -4.01
CA PHE A 105 -12.00 6.11 -4.20
C PHE A 105 -13.07 6.24 -5.29
N MET A 106 -12.78 5.71 -6.49
CA MET A 106 -13.70 5.75 -7.63
C MET A 106 -15.01 5.03 -7.33
N GLY A 107 -14.96 3.86 -6.70
CA GLY A 107 -16.13 3.09 -6.30
C GLY A 107 -17.06 3.85 -5.34
N ARG A 108 -16.50 4.65 -4.42
CA ARG A 108 -17.30 5.51 -3.51
C ARG A 108 -17.81 6.77 -4.20
N ARG A 109 -16.99 7.42 -5.01
CA ARG A 109 -17.39 8.63 -5.76
C ARG A 109 -18.53 8.32 -6.72
N HIS A 110 -18.47 7.18 -7.40
CA HIS A 110 -19.53 6.71 -8.29
C HIS A 110 -20.82 6.38 -7.51
N ALA A 111 -20.72 5.66 -6.39
CA ALA A 111 -21.87 5.37 -5.54
C ALA A 111 -22.56 6.65 -5.02
N ARG A 112 -21.80 7.66 -4.59
CA ARG A 112 -22.36 8.96 -4.13
C ARG A 112 -23.05 9.76 -5.24
N ARG A 113 -22.56 9.69 -6.47
CA ARG A 113 -23.14 10.41 -7.62
C ARG A 113 -24.43 9.75 -8.12
N HIS A 114 -24.50 8.42 -8.13
CA HIS A 114 -25.66 7.69 -8.62
C HIS A 114 -26.74 7.43 -7.54
N HIS A 115 -26.36 7.35 -6.26
CA HIS A 115 -27.30 7.16 -5.13
C HIS A 115 -27.52 8.42 -4.28
N GLY A 116 -27.29 9.62 -4.84
CA GLY A 116 -27.44 10.91 -4.14
C GLY A 116 -28.85 11.25 -3.62
N LYS A 117 -29.83 10.35 -3.71
CA LYS A 117 -31.16 10.47 -3.09
C LYS A 117 -31.54 9.35 -2.13
N GLU A 118 -30.80 8.25 -2.10
CA GLU A 118 -31.15 7.11 -1.27
C GLU A 118 -29.87 6.48 -0.76
N LEU A 119 -29.51 6.84 0.47
CA LEU A 119 -28.97 5.93 1.48
C LEU A 119 -28.93 6.72 2.80
N PRO A 120 -29.67 6.27 3.84
CA PRO A 120 -29.60 6.86 5.18
C PRO A 120 -28.20 6.75 5.83
#